data_AF-A0A315BC68-F1
#
_entry.id   AF-A0A315BC68-F1
#
_cell.length_a   1.000
_cell.length_b   1.000
_cell.length_c   1.000
_cell.angle_alpha   90.00
_cell.angle_beta   90.00
_cell.angle_gamma   90.00
#
_symmetry.space_group_name_H-M   'P 1'
#
loop_
_entity.id
_entity.type
_entity.pdbx_description
1 polymer ?
#
loop_
_entity_poly.entity_id
_entity_poly.type
_entity_poly.pdbx_seq_one_letter_code
_entity_poly.pdbx_strand_id
1 'polypeptide(L)'
;MNNLTHTNNTQNLSFWARPLSASFTSSLSASLLACLLAVGISACGGGGGNEAISVNPPATTPEVPPATLITAGAYVGTLAGKLDKLPKDFVTILLPTEPASGGVTKFYALHYDDANPDIYSGTGQITGKATASLAQVNYQRYFAPLIRSGTGTLNSISSGKMNASLNFPLINSENALEIKDLELKFPTSYIYNTAATLSSVQGNWLGVLSYSNGSNDAYSISISSTGTLSSYMSFWGDCQLSKGEIKPNFDGTNLYKVSVSIPAANACTQNNLGNKDLTGSAFITTSPIAGKTQRLYLVGVTSDGRGISFKADR
;
A
#
# COMPACT_ATOMS: atom_id res chain seq x y z
N MET A 1 44.61 -22.41 55.17
CA MET A 1 43.89 -21.42 56.00
C MET A 1 43.45 -20.32 55.05
N ASN A 2 42.41 -20.57 54.26
CA ASN A 2 40.98 -20.23 54.48
C ASN A 2 40.78 -18.71 54.36
N ASN A 3 39.99 -18.14 53.45
CA ASN A 3 38.75 -18.61 52.83
C ASN A 3 38.58 -18.07 51.40
N LEU A 4 38.17 -18.96 50.50
CA LEU A 4 37.53 -18.64 49.22
C LEU A 4 36.03 -18.45 49.48
N THR A 5 35.46 -17.32 49.10
CA THR A 5 34.00 -17.15 49.00
C THR A 5 33.62 -17.07 47.52
N HIS A 6 33.17 -18.21 47.00
CA HIS A 6 32.43 -18.34 45.75
C HIS A 6 30.99 -17.85 46.00
N THR A 7 30.57 -16.78 45.32
CA THR A 7 29.16 -16.41 45.19
C THR A 7 28.67 -16.84 43.82
N ASN A 8 27.99 -17.99 43.79
CA ASN A 8 27.17 -18.44 42.66
C ASN A 8 25.96 -17.51 42.53
N ASN A 9 25.83 -16.82 41.39
CA ASN A 9 24.61 -16.11 41.04
C ASN A 9 23.99 -16.73 39.79
N THR A 10 23.26 -17.83 40.01
CA THR A 10 22.34 -18.44 39.04
C THR A 10 21.12 -17.55 38.92
N GLN A 11 21.00 -16.78 37.83
CA GLN A 11 19.76 -16.10 37.50
C GLN A 11 18.80 -17.09 36.84
N ASN A 12 17.74 -17.41 37.59
CA ASN A 12 16.61 -18.22 37.17
C ASN A 12 15.80 -17.49 36.09
N LEU A 13 15.63 -18.17 34.94
CA LEU A 13 14.66 -17.86 33.91
C LEU A 13 13.25 -18.14 34.44
N SER A 14 12.48 -17.11 34.76
CA SER A 14 11.06 -17.25 35.08
C SER A 14 10.23 -17.29 33.79
N PHE A 15 9.87 -18.50 33.37
CA PHE A 15 8.81 -18.81 32.42
C PHE A 15 7.46 -18.28 32.95
N TRP A 16 6.84 -17.35 32.23
CA TRP A 16 5.43 -17.01 32.46
C TRP A 16 4.54 -18.03 31.74
N ALA A 17 4.13 -19.08 32.47
CA ALA A 17 2.99 -19.90 32.11
C ALA A 17 1.70 -19.19 32.59
N ARG A 18 0.78 -18.89 31.68
CA ARG A 18 -0.58 -18.46 32.04
C ARG A 18 -1.52 -19.67 31.95
N PRO A 19 -2.38 -19.89 32.97
CA PRO A 19 -3.22 -21.08 33.05
C PRO A 19 -4.46 -21.02 32.16
N LEU A 20 -4.86 -22.21 31.71
CA LEU A 20 -6.11 -22.52 31.03
C LEU A 20 -7.29 -22.55 32.02
N SER A 21 -8.45 -22.14 31.49
CA SER A 21 -9.83 -22.48 31.84
C SER A 21 -10.45 -22.01 33.17
N ALA A 22 -11.55 -21.25 33.04
CA ALA A 22 -12.80 -21.53 33.75
C ALA A 22 -13.99 -20.96 32.96
N SER A 23 -15.03 -21.79 32.89
CA SER A 23 -16.25 -21.70 32.11
C SER A 23 -17.26 -20.71 32.71
N PHE A 24 -18.05 -20.05 31.86
CA PHE A 24 -19.34 -19.47 32.27
C PHE A 24 -20.45 -20.04 31.38
N THR A 25 -21.45 -20.60 32.06
CA THR A 25 -22.64 -21.27 31.53
C THR A 25 -23.74 -20.29 31.19
N SER A 26 -24.41 -20.57 30.06
CA SER A 26 -25.84 -20.45 29.75
C SER A 26 -26.61 -19.16 30.06
N SER A 27 -27.15 -18.56 29.00
CA SER A 27 -28.57 -18.18 28.99
C SER A 27 -29.19 -18.61 27.65
N LEU A 28 -30.23 -19.43 27.75
CA LEU A 28 -31.12 -19.83 26.66
C LEU A 28 -32.02 -18.64 26.28
N SER A 29 -32.16 -18.35 24.99
CA SER A 29 -33.43 -17.88 24.46
C SER A 29 -33.63 -18.43 23.05
N ALA A 30 -34.49 -19.43 22.97
CA ALA A 30 -35.09 -19.92 21.73
C ALA A 30 -36.26 -19.00 21.38
N SER A 31 -36.35 -18.56 20.13
CA SER A 31 -37.61 -18.18 19.49
C SER A 31 -37.51 -18.49 18.00
N LEU A 32 -38.03 -19.66 17.64
CA LEU A 32 -38.55 -19.95 16.32
C LEU A 32 -39.90 -19.23 16.17
N LEU A 33 -40.12 -18.52 15.07
CA LEU A 33 -41.42 -18.53 14.41
C LEU A 33 -41.29 -18.27 12.91
N ALA A 34 -42.04 -19.07 12.16
CA ALA A 34 -41.89 -19.37 10.75
C ALA A 34 -42.80 -18.54 9.83
N CYS A 35 -42.47 -18.64 8.53
CA CYS A 35 -43.36 -18.61 7.36
C CYS A 35 -44.30 -17.42 7.15
N LEU A 36 -44.11 -16.72 6.03
CA LEU A 36 -45.18 -16.50 5.05
C LEU A 36 -44.60 -16.10 3.69
N LEU A 37 -44.65 -17.03 2.74
CA LEU A 37 -44.73 -16.74 1.31
C LEU A 37 -46.13 -16.18 1.02
N ALA A 38 -46.20 -15.10 0.23
CA ALA A 38 -47.38 -14.77 -0.55
C ALA A 38 -46.94 -14.30 -1.94
N VAL A 39 -47.25 -15.12 -2.94
CA VAL A 39 -47.27 -14.80 -4.37
C VAL A 39 -48.62 -14.13 -4.67
N GLY A 40 -48.63 -13.06 -5.49
CA GLY A 40 -49.89 -12.39 -5.85
C GLY A 40 -49.79 -11.26 -6.87
N ILE A 41 -49.57 -11.63 -8.14
CA ILE A 41 -50.18 -11.13 -9.40
C ILE A 41 -50.56 -9.65 -9.62
N SER A 42 -49.98 -9.12 -10.71
CA SER A 42 -50.52 -8.22 -11.74
C SER A 42 -51.23 -6.90 -11.38
N ALA A 43 -50.57 -5.80 -11.72
CA ALA A 43 -51.24 -4.60 -12.23
C ALA A 43 -50.49 -4.07 -13.46
N CYS A 44 -51.08 -4.32 -14.62
CA CYS A 44 -50.86 -3.58 -15.86
C CYS A 44 -51.56 -2.23 -15.71
N GLY A 45 -50.80 -1.13 -15.74
CA GLY A 45 -51.33 0.23 -15.70
C GLY A 45 -50.44 1.13 -16.54
N GLY A 46 -50.86 1.37 -17.79
CA GLY A 46 -50.23 2.34 -18.67
C GLY A 46 -50.54 3.77 -18.25
N GLY A 47 -49.52 4.63 -18.33
CA GLY A 47 -49.64 6.07 -18.16
C GLY A 47 -48.45 6.73 -18.83
N GLY A 48 -48.68 7.34 -20.01
CA GLY A 48 -47.66 8.07 -20.74
C GLY A 48 -47.24 9.34 -20.01
N GLY A 49 -45.93 9.55 -19.93
CA GLY A 49 -45.30 10.76 -19.44
C GLY A 49 -43.83 10.72 -19.85
N ASN A 50 -43.36 11.78 -20.51
CA ASN A 50 -42.03 11.88 -21.09
C ASN A 50 -40.93 11.66 -20.05
N GLU A 51 -40.32 10.46 -20.03
CA GLU A 51 -39.14 10.20 -19.23
C GLU A 51 -37.87 10.48 -20.02
N ALA A 52 -37.04 11.32 -19.41
CA ALA A 52 -35.68 11.57 -19.83
C ALA A 52 -34.95 10.22 -20.00
N ILE A 53 -34.23 10.09 -21.10
CA ILE A 53 -33.32 8.97 -21.35
C ILE A 53 -32.29 8.97 -20.23
N SER A 54 -32.55 8.17 -19.19
CA SER A 54 -31.55 7.78 -18.21
C SER A 54 -30.57 6.87 -18.93
N VAL A 55 -29.50 7.46 -19.47
CA VAL A 55 -28.32 6.72 -19.88
C VAL A 55 -27.66 6.24 -18.59
N ASN A 56 -28.12 5.11 -18.07
CA ASN A 56 -27.34 4.34 -17.12
C ASN A 56 -26.07 3.91 -17.89
N PRO A 57 -24.85 4.31 -17.49
CA PRO A 57 -23.65 3.79 -18.11
C PRO A 57 -23.70 2.25 -18.01
N PRO A 58 -23.33 1.51 -19.06
CA PRO A 58 -23.22 0.07 -18.96
C PRO A 58 -22.33 -0.26 -17.77
N ALA A 59 -22.76 -1.18 -16.91
CA ALA A 59 -21.86 -1.77 -15.93
C ALA A 59 -20.67 -2.34 -16.70
N THR A 60 -19.52 -1.69 -16.61
CA THR A 60 -18.32 -2.13 -17.33
C THR A 60 -17.92 -3.46 -16.73
N THR A 61 -18.13 -4.55 -17.47
CA THR A 61 -17.47 -5.82 -17.18
C THR A 61 -15.97 -5.55 -17.05
N PRO A 62 -15.28 -6.06 -16.00
CA PRO A 62 -13.84 -5.92 -15.88
C PRO A 62 -13.17 -6.36 -17.19
N GLU A 63 -12.42 -5.46 -17.82
CA GLU A 63 -11.72 -5.78 -19.06
C GLU A 63 -10.59 -6.73 -18.70
N VAL A 64 -10.37 -7.76 -19.50
CA VAL A 64 -9.25 -8.67 -19.28
C VAL A 64 -7.98 -7.91 -19.66
N PRO A 65 -6.98 -7.80 -18.77
CA PRO A 65 -5.74 -7.10 -19.07
C PRO A 65 -5.05 -7.70 -20.31
N PRO A 66 -4.41 -6.88 -21.17
CA PRO A 66 -3.66 -7.41 -22.31
C PRO A 66 -2.63 -8.44 -21.85
N ALA A 67 -2.66 -9.63 -22.44
CA ALA A 67 -1.82 -10.74 -21.98
C ALA A 67 -0.32 -10.56 -22.25
N THR A 68 0.04 -9.66 -23.16
CA THR A 68 1.40 -9.47 -23.65
C THR A 68 2.03 -8.14 -23.22
N LEU A 69 1.27 -7.28 -22.53
CA LEU A 69 1.72 -5.94 -22.16
C LEU A 69 1.66 -5.73 -20.65
N ILE A 70 2.62 -4.97 -20.14
CA ILE A 70 2.60 -4.47 -18.78
C ILE A 70 1.47 -3.45 -18.68
N THR A 71 0.57 -3.65 -17.72
CA THR A 71 -0.61 -2.83 -17.53
C THR A 71 -0.37 -1.85 -16.38
N ALA A 72 -0.98 -0.67 -16.41
CA ALA A 72 -0.96 0.24 -15.28
C ALA A 72 -1.75 -0.34 -14.11
N GLY A 73 -1.35 -0.02 -12.87
CA GLY A 73 -2.07 -0.49 -11.68
C GLY A 73 -1.15 -0.89 -10.53
N ALA A 74 -1.78 -1.43 -9.48
CA ALA A 74 -1.12 -1.99 -8.33
C ALA A 74 -0.94 -3.49 -8.49
N TYR A 75 0.21 -4.01 -8.05
CA TYR A 75 0.58 -5.41 -8.09
C TYR A 75 1.07 -5.86 -6.71
N VAL A 76 0.92 -7.14 -6.43
CA VAL A 76 1.45 -7.81 -5.25
C VAL A 76 2.22 -9.06 -5.66
N GLY A 77 3.29 -9.32 -4.94
CA GLY A 77 4.07 -10.54 -5.02
C GLY A 77 4.65 -10.86 -3.65
N THR A 78 5.52 -11.86 -3.63
CA THR A 78 6.12 -12.33 -2.39
C THR A 78 7.61 -12.48 -2.57
N LEU A 79 8.38 -11.78 -1.73
CA LEU A 79 9.84 -11.81 -1.73
C LEU A 79 10.32 -12.43 -0.42
N ALA A 80 11.43 -13.16 -0.44
CA ALA A 80 12.00 -13.69 0.80
C ALA A 80 12.52 -12.54 1.69
N GLY A 81 12.20 -12.60 2.97
CA GLY A 81 12.70 -11.66 3.97
C GLY A 81 14.22 -11.70 4.05
N LYS A 82 14.85 -10.57 4.40
CA LYS A 82 16.32 -10.46 4.38
C LYS A 82 16.97 -11.34 5.44
N LEU A 83 16.38 -11.37 6.64
CA LEU A 83 16.92 -12.06 7.81
C LEU A 83 16.35 -13.47 8.00
N ASP A 84 15.02 -13.61 8.00
CA ASP A 84 14.32 -14.87 8.30
C ASP A 84 14.08 -15.75 7.07
N LYS A 85 14.30 -15.21 5.86
CA LYS A 85 14.02 -15.84 4.56
C LYS A 85 12.56 -16.28 4.38
N LEU A 86 11.64 -15.81 5.23
CA LEU A 86 10.23 -16.14 5.13
C LEU A 86 9.57 -15.34 4.00
N PRO A 87 8.45 -15.80 3.43
CA PRO A 87 7.74 -15.07 2.39
C PRO A 87 7.16 -13.76 2.96
N LYS A 88 7.49 -12.61 2.34
CA LYS A 88 7.09 -11.25 2.74
C LYS A 88 6.38 -10.53 1.60
N ASP A 89 5.44 -9.67 1.94
CA ASP A 89 4.66 -8.92 0.95
C ASP A 89 5.55 -7.93 0.18
N PHE A 90 5.42 -7.98 -1.14
CA PHE A 90 6.02 -7.00 -2.04
C PHE A 90 4.92 -6.34 -2.86
N VAL A 91 4.68 -5.05 -2.62
CA VAL A 91 3.66 -4.26 -3.31
C VAL A 91 4.35 -3.41 -4.37
N THR A 92 3.84 -3.37 -5.59
CA THR A 92 4.32 -2.52 -6.68
C THR A 92 3.20 -1.67 -7.21
N ILE A 93 3.47 -0.42 -7.58
CA ILE A 93 2.51 0.49 -8.20
C ILE A 93 3.13 1.08 -9.46
N LEU A 94 2.44 0.91 -10.59
CA LEU A 94 2.77 1.51 -11.87
C LEU A 94 1.77 2.63 -12.15
N LEU A 95 2.18 3.87 -11.87
CA LEU A 95 1.35 5.07 -12.00
C LEU A 95 1.73 5.86 -13.27
N PRO A 96 0.93 5.83 -14.34
CA PRO A 96 1.13 6.70 -15.50
C PRO A 96 1.08 8.18 -15.12
N THR A 97 1.83 9.02 -15.84
CA THR A 97 1.89 10.47 -15.62
C THR A 97 1.26 11.26 -16.76
N GLU A 98 0.71 12.43 -16.43
CA GLU A 98 0.24 13.39 -17.43
C GLU A 98 1.39 14.21 -18.02
N PRO A 99 1.32 14.61 -19.31
CA PRO A 99 0.39 14.09 -20.31
C PRO A 99 0.76 12.65 -20.73
N ALA A 100 -0.23 11.84 -21.11
CA ALA A 100 0.02 10.46 -21.57
C ALA A 100 0.96 10.35 -22.78
N SER A 101 1.15 11.43 -23.54
CA SER A 101 1.91 11.46 -24.79
C SER A 101 3.39 11.07 -24.65
N GLY A 102 3.95 10.99 -23.44
CA GLY A 102 5.29 10.49 -23.19
C GLY A 102 5.38 8.99 -22.81
N GLY A 103 4.24 8.36 -22.52
CA GLY A 103 4.17 6.99 -22.00
C GLY A 103 4.93 6.78 -20.68
N VAL A 104 5.20 7.87 -19.93
CA VAL A 104 5.97 7.82 -18.69
C VAL A 104 5.12 7.25 -17.57
N THR A 105 5.68 6.28 -16.87
CA THR A 105 5.11 5.62 -15.71
C THR A 105 6.07 5.79 -14.55
N LYS A 106 5.54 6.22 -13.39
CA LYS A 106 6.25 6.13 -12.12
C LYS A 106 6.15 4.71 -11.60
N PHE A 107 7.29 4.16 -11.24
CA PHE A 107 7.42 2.89 -10.54
C PHE A 107 7.58 3.17 -9.05
N TYR A 108 6.74 2.57 -8.22
CA TYR A 108 6.92 2.52 -6.79
C TYR A 108 6.85 1.08 -6.31
N ALA A 109 7.62 0.70 -5.31
CA ALA A 109 7.40 -0.56 -4.62
C ALA A 109 7.67 -0.47 -3.12
N LEU A 110 7.03 -1.35 -2.37
CA LEU A 110 7.10 -1.48 -0.92
C LEU A 110 7.38 -2.94 -0.58
N HIS A 111 8.53 -3.22 0.05
CA HIS A 111 8.87 -4.56 0.52
C HIS A 111 8.75 -4.64 2.04
N TYR A 112 7.72 -5.31 2.53
CA TYR A 112 7.41 -5.48 3.95
C TYR A 112 8.21 -6.63 4.56
N ASP A 113 9.54 -6.46 4.63
CA ASP A 113 10.45 -7.39 5.31
C ASP A 113 10.06 -7.58 6.79
N ASP A 114 9.62 -6.47 7.40
CA ASP A 114 8.92 -6.42 8.68
C ASP A 114 7.61 -5.61 8.56
N ALA A 115 7.06 -5.10 9.67
CA ALA A 115 5.86 -4.28 9.67
C ALA A 115 5.98 -3.02 8.76
N ASN A 116 7.20 -2.53 8.58
CA ASN A 116 7.58 -1.32 7.87
C ASN A 116 8.33 -1.67 6.57
N PRO A 117 7.94 -1.07 5.44
CA PRO A 117 8.52 -1.45 4.17
C PRO A 117 9.81 -0.68 3.86
N ASP A 118 10.70 -1.34 3.13
CA ASP A 118 11.62 -0.59 2.27
C ASP A 118 10.86 0.05 1.10
N ILE A 119 11.34 1.20 0.62
CA ILE A 119 10.72 1.92 -0.48
C ILE A 119 11.63 1.88 -1.72
N TYR A 120 11.04 1.54 -2.85
CA TYR A 120 11.65 1.62 -4.17
C TYR A 120 10.91 2.66 -5.00
N SER A 121 11.64 3.49 -5.74
CA SER A 121 11.03 4.46 -6.64
C SER A 121 11.83 4.64 -7.92
N GLY A 122 11.13 4.83 -9.04
CA GLY A 122 11.76 4.95 -10.35
C GLY A 122 10.80 5.55 -11.37
N THR A 123 11.29 5.73 -12.58
CA THR A 123 10.49 6.27 -13.68
C THR A 123 10.99 5.66 -14.99
N GLY A 124 10.07 5.42 -15.92
CA GLY A 124 10.43 4.90 -17.23
C GLY A 124 9.21 4.84 -18.14
N GLN A 125 9.41 4.36 -19.35
CA GLN A 125 8.31 4.00 -20.23
C GLN A 125 7.96 2.53 -20.01
N ILE A 126 6.96 2.28 -19.16
CA ILE A 126 6.69 0.94 -18.63
C ILE A 126 5.41 0.36 -19.23
N THR A 127 4.29 1.04 -19.02
CA THR A 127 2.97 0.54 -19.38
C THR A 127 2.79 0.49 -20.89
N GLY A 128 2.08 -0.52 -21.39
CA GLY A 128 1.88 -0.73 -22.83
C GLY A 128 3.08 -1.36 -23.54
N LYS A 129 4.09 -1.84 -22.80
CA LYS A 129 5.24 -2.59 -23.35
C LYS A 129 5.26 -4.02 -22.84
N ALA A 130 5.81 -4.94 -23.63
CA ALA A 130 6.09 -6.31 -23.18
C ALA A 130 7.25 -6.34 -22.18
N THR A 131 8.28 -5.53 -22.43
CA THR A 131 9.46 -5.37 -21.56
C THR A 131 9.76 -3.89 -21.39
N ALA A 132 10.13 -3.51 -20.17
CA ALA A 132 10.56 -2.16 -19.84
C ALA A 132 11.83 -2.18 -18.99
N SER A 133 12.76 -1.29 -19.29
CA SER A 133 13.96 -1.08 -18.49
C SER A 133 13.83 0.21 -17.67
N LEU A 134 14.20 0.12 -16.40
CA LEU A 134 14.35 1.24 -15.49
C LEU A 134 15.83 1.58 -15.41
N ALA A 135 16.22 2.68 -16.07
CA ALA A 135 17.60 3.16 -16.08
C ALA A 135 18.09 3.58 -14.68
N GLN A 136 17.18 4.02 -13.82
CA GLN A 136 17.45 4.34 -12.43
C GLN A 136 16.25 3.95 -11.55
N VAL A 137 16.56 3.24 -10.47
CA VAL A 137 15.65 2.95 -9.36
C VAL A 137 16.35 3.41 -8.08
N ASN A 138 15.68 4.23 -7.30
CA ASN A 138 16.11 4.60 -5.95
C ASN A 138 15.58 3.55 -4.97
N TYR A 139 16.42 3.18 -4.01
CA TYR A 139 16.10 2.27 -2.93
C TYR A 139 16.39 2.94 -1.59
N GLN A 140 15.33 3.14 -0.82
CA GLN A 140 15.37 3.60 0.56
C GLN A 140 15.07 2.40 1.46
N ARG A 141 16.08 1.93 2.19
CA ARG A 141 15.87 0.89 3.18
C ARG A 141 15.20 1.49 4.43
N TYR A 142 14.29 0.74 5.04
CA TYR A 142 13.77 1.08 6.36
C TYR A 142 14.91 1.14 7.38
N PHE A 143 14.90 2.17 8.22
CA PHE A 143 15.94 2.42 9.22
C PHE A 143 17.36 2.63 8.66
N ALA A 144 17.47 3.21 7.45
CA ALA A 144 18.75 3.61 6.86
C ALA A 144 18.66 4.99 6.18
N PRO A 145 19.61 5.91 6.46
CA PRO A 145 19.57 7.25 5.90
C PRO A 145 20.05 7.34 4.44
N LEU A 146 20.76 6.31 3.96
CA LEU A 146 21.37 6.29 2.63
C LEU A 146 20.38 5.79 1.58
N ILE A 147 20.15 6.60 0.54
CA ILE A 147 19.46 6.17 -0.67
C ILE A 147 20.48 5.52 -1.60
N ARG A 148 20.11 4.36 -2.15
CA ARG A 148 20.90 3.64 -3.14
C ARG A 148 20.28 3.80 -4.51
N SER A 149 21.11 3.89 -5.54
CA SER A 149 20.66 3.86 -6.92
C SER A 149 20.97 2.50 -7.54
N GLY A 150 20.04 1.98 -8.32
CA GLY A 150 20.16 0.74 -9.06
C GLY A 150 19.44 0.83 -10.39
N THR A 151 19.28 -0.31 -11.04
CA THR A 151 18.53 -0.47 -12.30
C THR A 151 17.45 -1.52 -12.12
N GLY A 152 16.55 -1.62 -13.09
CA GLY A 152 15.56 -2.68 -13.09
C GLY A 152 15.02 -3.03 -14.46
N THR A 153 14.37 -4.19 -14.55
CA THR A 153 13.61 -4.62 -15.71
C THR A 153 12.26 -5.15 -15.25
N LEU A 154 11.23 -4.85 -16.04
CA LEU A 154 9.88 -5.35 -15.87
C LEU A 154 9.49 -6.10 -17.15
N ASN A 155 8.90 -7.27 -17.01
CA ASN A 155 8.48 -8.11 -18.14
C ASN A 155 7.05 -8.57 -17.94
N SER A 156 6.17 -8.35 -18.91
CA SER A 156 4.86 -9.00 -18.96
C SER A 156 5.06 -10.51 -19.10
N ILE A 157 4.36 -11.28 -18.27
CA ILE A 157 4.40 -12.75 -18.35
C ILE A 157 3.05 -13.34 -18.76
N SER A 158 1.95 -12.69 -18.39
CA SER A 158 0.58 -13.04 -18.79
C SER A 158 -0.36 -11.91 -18.38
N SER A 159 -1.66 -12.07 -18.68
CA SER A 159 -2.69 -11.09 -18.34
C SER A 159 -2.66 -10.73 -16.85
N GLY A 160 -2.43 -9.45 -16.54
CA GLY A 160 -2.41 -8.93 -15.17
C GLY A 160 -1.23 -9.41 -14.32
N LYS A 161 -0.19 -9.97 -14.95
CA LYS A 161 1.02 -10.45 -14.28
C LYS A 161 2.30 -9.97 -14.96
N MET A 162 3.30 -9.68 -14.16
CA MET A 162 4.64 -9.30 -14.63
C MET A 162 5.72 -9.86 -13.71
N ASN A 163 6.94 -9.98 -14.23
CA ASN A 163 8.13 -10.19 -13.41
C ASN A 163 8.90 -8.88 -13.25
N ALA A 164 9.46 -8.67 -12.06
CA ALA A 164 10.38 -7.58 -11.77
C ALA A 164 11.75 -8.10 -11.38
N SER A 165 12.80 -7.55 -12.00
CA SER A 165 14.18 -7.76 -11.60
C SER A 165 14.80 -6.41 -11.28
N LEU A 166 15.36 -6.25 -10.08
CA LEU A 166 15.97 -5.01 -9.61
C LEU A 166 17.41 -5.31 -9.17
N ASN A 167 18.35 -4.47 -9.57
CA ASN A 167 19.76 -4.65 -9.26
C ASN A 167 20.35 -3.37 -8.67
N PHE A 168 20.88 -3.46 -7.45
CA PHE A 168 21.54 -2.37 -6.75
C PHE A 168 23.01 -2.73 -6.54
N PRO A 169 23.94 -2.01 -7.19
CA PRO A 169 25.38 -2.25 -7.03
C PRO A 169 25.84 -2.21 -5.58
N LEU A 170 26.91 -2.95 -5.30
CA LEU A 170 27.62 -2.93 -4.02
C LEU A 170 28.06 -1.50 -3.68
N ILE A 171 27.83 -1.10 -2.43
CA ILE A 171 28.42 0.12 -1.85
C ILE A 171 29.66 -0.24 -1.01
N ASN A 172 29.69 -1.47 -0.50
CA ASN A 172 30.80 -2.12 0.18
C ASN A 172 30.69 -3.65 -0.06
N SER A 173 31.62 -4.44 0.49
CA SER A 173 31.81 -5.86 0.15
C SER A 173 30.63 -6.81 0.40
N GLU A 174 29.54 -6.39 1.07
CA GLU A 174 28.47 -7.32 1.52
C GLU A 174 27.03 -6.81 1.32
N ASN A 175 26.80 -5.77 0.53
CA ASN A 175 25.47 -5.15 0.43
C ASN A 175 24.83 -5.14 -0.97
N ALA A 176 25.25 -6.01 -1.89
CA ALA A 176 24.54 -6.16 -3.18
C ALA A 176 23.09 -6.53 -2.88
N LEU A 177 22.14 -5.79 -3.45
CA LEU A 177 20.74 -6.16 -3.39
C LEU A 177 20.32 -6.47 -4.80
N GLU A 178 20.03 -7.75 -5.03
CA GLU A 178 19.47 -8.25 -6.27
C GLU A 178 18.12 -8.88 -5.96
N ILE A 179 17.10 -8.44 -6.69
CA ILE A 179 15.79 -9.10 -6.78
C ILE A 179 15.71 -9.60 -8.21
N LYS A 180 15.49 -10.91 -8.37
CA LYS A 180 15.46 -11.55 -9.68
C LYS A 180 14.13 -12.23 -9.91
N ASP A 181 13.52 -11.92 -11.04
CA ASP A 181 12.31 -12.55 -11.59
C ASP A 181 11.16 -12.66 -10.56
N LEU A 182 10.97 -11.60 -9.76
CA LEU A 182 9.89 -11.54 -8.78
C LEU A 182 8.55 -11.50 -9.51
N GLU A 183 7.75 -12.57 -9.40
CA GLU A 183 6.39 -12.61 -9.94
C GLU A 183 5.49 -11.65 -9.16
N LEU A 184 4.83 -10.78 -9.92
CA LEU A 184 3.90 -9.77 -9.46
C LEU A 184 2.57 -9.98 -10.20
N LYS A 185 1.46 -9.89 -9.47
CA LYS A 185 0.10 -10.03 -10.02
C LYS A 185 -0.82 -8.97 -9.42
N PHE A 186 -1.92 -8.67 -10.08
CA PHE A 186 -2.93 -7.81 -9.47
C PHE A 186 -3.42 -8.37 -8.12
N PRO A 187 -3.65 -7.51 -7.11
CA PRO A 187 -4.24 -7.94 -5.85
C PRO A 187 -5.58 -8.63 -6.08
N THR A 188 -5.94 -9.57 -5.20
CA THR A 188 -7.25 -10.23 -5.25
C THR A 188 -8.37 -9.19 -5.18
N SER A 189 -9.37 -9.33 -6.05
CA SER A 189 -10.52 -8.41 -6.16
C SER A 189 -10.17 -6.98 -6.62
N TYR A 190 -8.93 -6.71 -7.01
CA TYR A 190 -8.54 -5.43 -7.60
C TYR A 190 -8.93 -5.37 -9.07
N ILE A 191 -9.78 -4.41 -9.43
CA ILE A 191 -10.17 -4.13 -10.81
C ILE A 191 -9.34 -2.95 -11.30
N TYR A 192 -8.34 -3.20 -12.15
CA TYR A 192 -7.35 -2.21 -12.54
C TYR A 192 -7.90 -1.12 -13.47
N ASN A 193 -8.88 -1.45 -14.31
CA ASN A 193 -9.45 -0.60 -15.36
C ASN A 193 -10.70 0.16 -14.93
N THR A 194 -10.97 0.24 -13.64
CA THR A 194 -12.03 1.08 -13.09
C THR A 194 -11.40 2.27 -12.41
N ALA A 195 -11.80 3.48 -12.81
CA ALA A 195 -11.26 4.69 -12.23
C ALA A 195 -11.46 4.70 -10.71
N ALA A 196 -10.40 5.03 -9.98
CA ALA A 196 -10.49 5.25 -8.55
C ALA A 196 -11.48 6.39 -8.26
N THR A 197 -12.21 6.32 -7.14
CA THR A 197 -13.17 7.37 -6.76
C THR A 197 -12.78 8.00 -5.43
N LEU A 198 -13.07 9.30 -5.24
CA LEU A 198 -12.82 9.93 -3.94
C LEU A 198 -13.73 9.34 -2.84
N SER A 199 -14.93 8.88 -3.19
CA SER A 199 -15.85 8.25 -2.24
C SER A 199 -15.31 6.96 -1.63
N SER A 200 -14.46 6.20 -2.33
CA SER A 200 -13.89 4.96 -1.78
C SER A 200 -12.69 5.20 -0.87
N VAL A 201 -12.03 6.37 -0.95
CA VAL A 201 -10.85 6.71 -0.13
C VAL A 201 -11.12 7.78 0.94
N GLN A 202 -12.16 8.61 0.79
CA GLN A 202 -12.54 9.62 1.78
C GLN A 202 -12.83 9.01 3.15
N GLY A 203 -12.62 9.76 4.22
CA GLY A 203 -12.83 9.36 5.60
C GLY A 203 -11.53 9.21 6.39
N ASN A 204 -11.65 8.64 7.58
CA ASN A 204 -10.53 8.48 8.51
C ASN A 204 -9.85 7.13 8.30
N TRP A 205 -8.52 7.15 8.37
CA TRP A 205 -7.67 5.97 8.26
C TRP A 205 -6.70 5.93 9.42
N LEU A 206 -6.64 4.77 10.07
CA LEU A 206 -5.70 4.49 11.16
C LEU A 206 -4.76 3.36 10.71
N GLY A 207 -3.46 3.61 10.81
CA GLY A 207 -2.48 2.65 10.32
C GLY A 207 -1.07 2.93 10.81
N VAL A 208 -0.10 2.44 10.05
CA VAL A 208 1.32 2.63 10.31
C VAL A 208 1.88 3.54 9.24
N LEU A 209 2.49 4.65 9.65
CA LEU A 209 3.32 5.49 8.79
C LEU A 209 4.78 5.09 8.98
N SER A 210 5.48 4.76 7.90
CA SER A 210 6.91 4.42 7.89
C SER A 210 7.71 5.39 7.04
N TYR A 211 8.95 5.66 7.46
CA TYR A 211 9.93 6.52 6.79
C TYR A 211 11.35 6.02 7.08
N SER A 212 12.40 6.60 6.48
CA SER A 212 13.77 6.06 6.59
C SER A 212 14.32 5.92 7.99
N ASN A 213 13.82 6.69 8.95
CA ASN A 213 14.40 6.80 10.29
C ASN A 213 13.48 6.23 11.38
N GLY A 214 12.35 5.63 11.00
CA GLY A 214 11.41 5.08 11.97
C GLY A 214 10.01 4.94 11.41
N SER A 215 9.09 4.67 12.33
CA SER A 215 7.68 4.52 12.05
C SER A 215 6.86 5.13 13.19
N ASN A 216 5.60 5.41 12.89
CA ASN A 216 4.60 5.80 13.88
C ASN A 216 3.42 4.84 13.76
N ASP A 217 3.26 4.02 14.80
CA ASP A 217 2.14 3.11 14.94
C ASP A 217 0.90 3.88 15.37
N ALA A 218 -0.27 3.49 14.84
CA ALA A 218 -1.53 4.20 15.05
C ALA A 218 -1.52 5.65 14.53
N TYR A 219 -0.76 5.91 13.46
CA TYR A 219 -0.81 7.16 12.72
C TYR A 219 -2.16 7.31 12.03
N SER A 220 -2.77 8.49 12.19
CA SER A 220 -4.12 8.77 11.68
C SER A 220 -4.10 9.90 10.65
N ILE A 221 -4.76 9.63 9.52
CA ILE A 221 -5.03 10.62 8.47
C ILE A 221 -6.54 10.71 8.20
N SER A 222 -6.95 11.85 7.66
CA SER A 222 -8.29 12.06 7.12
C SER A 222 -8.21 12.52 5.69
N ILE A 223 -9.12 12.02 4.87
CA ILE A 223 -9.25 12.39 3.47
C ILE A 223 -10.64 12.97 3.27
N SER A 224 -10.73 14.23 2.86
CA SER A 224 -12.01 14.89 2.61
C SER A 224 -12.69 14.33 1.35
N SER A 225 -13.96 14.67 1.15
CA SER A 225 -14.70 14.36 -0.08
C SER A 225 -14.12 15.02 -1.34
N THR A 226 -13.31 16.06 -1.18
CA THR A 226 -12.58 16.75 -2.26
C THR A 226 -11.15 16.25 -2.43
N GLY A 227 -10.74 15.22 -1.68
CA GLY A 227 -9.40 14.65 -1.77
C GLY A 227 -8.31 15.43 -1.01
N THR A 228 -8.68 16.33 -0.10
CA THR A 228 -7.70 16.97 0.80
C THR A 228 -7.26 15.96 1.86
N LEU A 229 -5.97 15.67 1.92
CA LEU A 229 -5.36 14.77 2.90
C LEU A 229 -4.79 15.61 4.05
N SER A 230 -5.26 15.30 5.26
CA SER A 230 -4.77 15.89 6.50
C SER A 230 -4.28 14.79 7.43
N SER A 231 -3.27 15.10 8.25
CA SER A 231 -2.84 14.21 9.33
C SER A 231 -3.25 14.79 10.67
N TYR A 232 -3.60 13.94 11.63
CA TYR A 232 -4.05 14.38 12.95
C TYR A 232 -2.91 14.57 13.97
N MET A 233 -1.71 14.11 13.62
CA MET A 233 -0.57 14.08 14.52
C MET A 233 0.76 14.16 13.77
N SER A 234 1.79 14.54 14.51
CA SER A 234 3.16 14.45 14.03
C SER A 234 3.66 13.00 14.01
N PHE A 235 4.43 12.63 13.00
CA PHE A 235 5.05 11.31 12.91
C PHE A 235 6.46 11.23 13.49
N TRP A 236 7.12 12.38 13.68
CA TRP A 236 8.41 12.50 14.36
C TRP A 236 8.62 13.93 14.85
N GLY A 237 8.64 14.16 16.16
CA GLY A 237 8.78 15.51 16.72
C GLY A 237 7.71 16.47 16.17
N ASP A 238 8.15 17.45 15.38
CA ASP A 238 7.32 18.47 14.73
C ASP A 238 6.96 18.15 13.26
N CYS A 239 7.19 16.91 12.80
CA CYS A 239 6.89 16.50 11.43
C CYS A 239 5.49 16.01 11.22
N GLN A 240 4.76 16.72 10.36
CA GLN A 240 3.38 16.43 10.01
C GLN A 240 3.18 16.51 8.50
N LEU A 241 2.23 15.74 7.96
CA LEU A 241 1.81 15.89 6.56
C LEU A 241 1.01 17.18 6.41
N SER A 242 1.44 18.07 5.53
CA SER A 242 0.79 19.34 5.21
C SER A 242 0.49 19.44 3.71
N LYS A 243 -0.47 20.30 3.33
CA LYS A 243 -0.90 20.49 1.93
C LYS A 243 -1.16 19.16 1.19
N GLY A 244 -1.72 18.19 1.91
CA GLY A 244 -1.93 16.86 1.37
C GLY A 244 -3.08 16.84 0.38
N GLU A 245 -2.89 16.15 -0.73
CA GLU A 245 -3.91 15.89 -1.75
C GLU A 245 -3.82 14.45 -2.23
N ILE A 246 -4.99 13.87 -2.47
CA ILE A 246 -5.17 12.58 -3.14
C ILE A 246 -6.25 12.74 -4.20
N LYS A 247 -5.95 12.33 -5.44
CA LYS A 247 -6.84 12.49 -6.59
C LYS A 247 -6.84 11.20 -7.42
N PRO A 248 -7.97 10.76 -7.98
CA PRO A 248 -7.96 9.71 -8.99
C PRO A 248 -6.95 10.02 -10.09
N ASN A 249 -6.25 9.00 -10.59
CA ASN A 249 -5.34 9.21 -11.71
C ASN A 249 -6.12 9.51 -13.01
N PHE A 250 -5.50 10.26 -13.89
CA PHE A 250 -6.13 10.80 -15.11
C PHE A 250 -6.49 9.74 -16.16
N ASP A 251 -5.83 8.59 -16.10
CA ASP A 251 -5.88 7.53 -17.11
C ASP A 251 -7.00 6.51 -16.88
N GLY A 252 -7.87 6.77 -15.90
CA GLY A 252 -8.99 5.88 -15.57
C GLY A 252 -8.56 4.60 -14.84
N THR A 253 -7.32 4.49 -14.39
CA THR A 253 -6.88 3.37 -13.56
C THR A 253 -7.42 3.46 -12.14
N ASN A 254 -7.44 2.31 -11.45
CA ASN A 254 -7.80 2.24 -10.03
C ASN A 254 -6.65 2.66 -9.11
N LEU A 255 -6.00 3.78 -9.46
CA LEU A 255 -4.91 4.38 -8.73
C LEU A 255 -5.25 5.82 -8.37
N TYR A 256 -4.70 6.26 -7.25
CA TYR A 256 -4.65 7.67 -6.90
C TYR A 256 -3.25 8.22 -7.13
N LYS A 257 -3.19 9.48 -7.52
CA LYS A 257 -2.02 10.34 -7.39
C LYS A 257 -2.06 11.00 -6.01
N VAL A 258 -0.92 11.01 -5.33
CA VAL A 258 -0.76 11.60 -4.00
C VAL A 258 0.30 12.68 -4.05
N SER A 259 0.05 13.81 -3.38
CA SER A 259 1.05 14.83 -3.09
C SER A 259 0.92 15.31 -1.65
N VAL A 260 2.04 15.47 -0.95
CA VAL A 260 2.09 16.02 0.40
C VAL A 260 3.35 16.86 0.56
N SER A 261 3.30 17.89 1.41
CA SER A 261 4.46 18.68 1.80
C SER A 261 4.81 18.37 3.26
N ILE A 262 6.11 18.28 3.56
CA ILE A 262 6.62 18.20 4.93
C ILE A 262 7.18 19.57 5.32
N PRO A 263 6.75 20.15 6.46
CA PRO A 263 7.16 21.49 6.87
C PRO A 263 8.68 21.57 7.10
N ALA A 264 9.21 22.80 7.02
CA ALA A 264 10.60 23.12 7.32
C ALA A 264 10.87 23.16 8.84
N ALA A 265 10.50 22.09 9.54
CA ALA A 265 10.63 21.98 10.99
C ALA A 265 11.94 21.29 11.38
N ASN A 266 12.40 21.48 12.63
CA ASN A 266 13.75 21.07 13.04
C ASN A 266 13.91 19.54 12.99
N ALA A 267 12.94 18.80 13.53
CA ALA A 267 13.00 17.34 13.55
C ALA A 267 12.87 16.76 12.13
N CYS A 268 12.20 17.47 11.22
CA CYS A 268 12.03 17.02 9.83
C CYS A 268 13.27 17.18 9.00
N THR A 269 13.99 18.28 9.25
CA THR A 269 15.29 18.53 8.62
C THR A 269 16.29 17.47 9.07
N GLN A 270 16.29 17.08 10.35
CA GLN A 270 17.12 15.98 10.86
C GLN A 270 16.79 14.63 10.22
N ASN A 271 15.52 14.40 9.86
CA ASN A 271 15.08 13.22 9.12
C ASN A 271 15.21 13.34 7.59
N ASN A 272 15.84 14.39 7.07
CA ASN A 272 16.02 14.65 5.63
C ASN A 272 14.72 14.76 4.83
N LEU A 273 13.60 15.04 5.49
CA LEU A 273 12.29 15.25 4.86
C LEU A 273 11.79 16.69 5.03
N GLY A 274 12.44 17.51 5.86
CA GLY A 274 12.04 18.90 6.09
C GLY A 274 12.08 19.74 4.82
N ASN A 275 11.03 20.55 4.62
CA ASN A 275 10.86 21.39 3.43
C ASN A 275 10.89 20.61 2.11
N LYS A 276 10.29 19.42 2.10
CA LYS A 276 10.20 18.58 0.89
C LYS A 276 8.75 18.35 0.50
N ASP A 277 8.53 18.37 -0.80
CA ASP A 277 7.31 17.85 -1.41
C ASP A 277 7.53 16.39 -1.81
N LEU A 278 6.57 15.55 -1.45
CA LEU A 278 6.53 14.15 -1.80
C LEU A 278 5.41 13.96 -2.80
N THR A 279 5.71 13.25 -3.87
CA THR A 279 4.73 12.81 -4.86
C THR A 279 4.71 11.30 -4.91
N GLY A 280 3.56 10.71 -5.17
CA GLY A 280 3.46 9.27 -5.20
C GLY A 280 2.09 8.78 -5.59
N SER A 281 1.74 7.60 -5.07
CA SER A 281 0.53 6.91 -5.44
C SER A 281 -0.11 6.24 -4.23
N ALA A 282 -1.41 5.98 -4.36
CA ALA A 282 -2.14 5.13 -3.44
C ALA A 282 -3.12 4.23 -4.19
N PHE A 283 -3.53 3.15 -3.54
CA PHE A 283 -4.63 2.29 -4.00
C PHE A 283 -5.27 1.59 -2.81
N ILE A 284 -6.48 1.07 -3.03
CA ILE A 284 -7.26 0.38 -2.00
C ILE A 284 -7.43 -1.08 -2.41
N THR A 285 -7.37 -1.97 -1.41
CA THR A 285 -7.70 -3.40 -1.54
C THR A 285 -8.67 -3.81 -0.44
N THR A 286 -9.19 -5.03 -0.52
CA THR A 286 -9.91 -5.63 0.60
C THR A 286 -8.97 -5.84 1.77
N SER A 287 -9.38 -5.44 2.98
CA SER A 287 -8.57 -5.69 4.17
C SER A 287 -8.59 -7.18 4.53
N PRO A 288 -7.42 -7.79 4.84
CA PRO A 288 -7.37 -9.13 5.41
C PRO A 288 -7.62 -9.15 6.93
N ILE A 289 -7.80 -7.98 7.57
CA ILE A 289 -7.98 -7.90 9.03
C ILE A 289 -9.46 -8.11 9.38
N ALA A 290 -9.73 -8.99 10.35
CA ALA A 290 -11.08 -9.26 10.82
C ALA A 290 -11.77 -7.96 11.32
N GLY A 291 -13.00 -7.73 10.87
CA GLY A 291 -13.77 -6.53 11.20
C GLY A 291 -13.37 -5.27 10.41
N LYS A 292 -12.43 -5.38 9.46
CA LYS A 292 -12.04 -4.34 8.52
C LYS A 292 -12.46 -4.74 7.11
N THR A 293 -12.73 -3.74 6.28
CA THR A 293 -13.25 -3.94 4.92
C THR A 293 -12.26 -3.49 3.86
N GLN A 294 -11.50 -2.42 4.15
CA GLN A 294 -10.62 -1.79 3.18
C GLN A 294 -9.22 -1.61 3.75
N ARG A 295 -8.22 -1.81 2.89
CA ARG A 295 -6.83 -1.49 3.15
C ARG A 295 -6.34 -0.44 2.17
N LEU A 296 -5.79 0.66 2.70
CA LEU A 296 -5.10 1.68 1.94
C LEU A 296 -3.60 1.40 1.96
N TYR A 297 -2.99 1.39 0.77
CA TYR A 297 -1.56 1.53 0.60
C TYR A 297 -1.29 2.90 -0.02
N LEU A 298 -0.42 3.68 0.61
CA LEU A 298 0.03 4.97 0.12
C LEU A 298 1.54 5.04 0.20
N VAL A 299 2.16 5.58 -0.84
CA VAL A 299 3.59 5.88 -0.89
C VAL A 299 3.76 7.29 -1.44
N GLY A 300 4.67 8.04 -0.83
CA GLY A 300 5.10 9.36 -1.33
C GLY A 300 6.62 9.41 -1.29
N VAL A 301 7.24 9.92 -2.35
CA VAL A 301 8.69 10.09 -2.42
C VAL A 301 9.07 11.49 -2.91
N THR A 302 10.20 11.98 -2.43
CA THR A 302 10.92 13.14 -2.95
C THR A 302 11.63 12.78 -4.25
N SER A 303 12.13 13.79 -4.97
CA SER A 303 12.87 13.58 -6.22
C SER A 303 14.17 12.80 -6.05
N ASP A 304 14.79 12.83 -4.87
CA ASP A 304 15.98 12.04 -4.52
C ASP A 304 15.64 10.63 -3.98
N GLY A 305 14.36 10.23 -3.97
CA GLY A 305 13.93 8.88 -3.64
C GLY A 305 13.73 8.60 -2.14
N ARG A 306 13.81 9.61 -1.28
CA ARG A 306 13.40 9.51 0.12
C ARG A 306 11.88 9.54 0.19
N GLY A 307 11.28 8.76 1.07
CA GLY A 307 9.83 8.72 1.13
C GLY A 307 9.23 8.37 2.47
N ILE A 308 7.91 8.33 2.41
CA ILE A 308 7.03 7.79 3.43
C ILE A 308 6.18 6.69 2.79
N SER A 309 5.76 5.74 3.59
CA SER A 309 4.68 4.82 3.24
C SER A 309 3.64 4.81 4.36
N PHE A 310 2.38 4.61 3.99
CA PHE A 310 1.27 4.48 4.93
C PHE A 310 0.45 3.26 4.56
N LYS A 311 0.29 2.34 5.51
CA LYS A 311 -0.58 1.16 5.38
C LYS A 311 -1.63 1.21 6.48
N ALA A 312 -2.90 1.26 6.10
CA ALA A 312 -4.01 1.42 7.03
C ALA A 312 -5.19 0.54 6.67
N ASP A 313 -5.94 0.13 7.70
CA ASP A 313 -7.11 -0.72 7.57
C ASP A 313 -8.32 -0.04 8.23
N ARG A 314 -9.48 -0.08 7.56
CA ARG A 314 -10.72 0.46 8.12
C ARG A 314 -11.91 -0.46 7.96
#